data_AF-B7KMJ9-F1
#
_entry.id   AF-B7KMJ9-F1
#
_cell.length_a   1.000
_cell.length_b   1.000
_cell.length_c   1.000
_cell.angle_alpha   90.00
_cell.angle_beta   90.00
_cell.angle_gamma   90.00
#
_symmetry.space_group_name_H-M   'P 1'
#
loop_
_entity.id
_entity.type
_entity.pdbx_description
1 polymer ?
#
loop_
_entity_poly.entity_id
_entity_poly.type
_entity_poly.pdbx_seq_one_letter_code
_entity_poly.pdbx_strand_id
1 'polypeptide(L)'
;MLEELSPEEFCAYWVPKIYGIEPGKGKKGYRKACLELLNYVTGYSKATCSNWIDYPDERKPPRILYRYLRLVHLEWLREEISPNTLKNFLDSLDKLN
;
A
#
# COMPACT_ATOMS: atom_id res chain seq x y z
N MET A 1 8.45 -15.45 9.01
CA MET A 1 8.13 -14.06 9.41
C MET A 1 7.49 -13.37 8.22
N LEU A 2 6.53 -12.48 8.44
CA LEU A 2 5.98 -11.64 7.37
C LEU A 2 7.10 -10.73 6.84
N GLU A 3 7.33 -10.74 5.53
CA GLU A 3 8.35 -9.90 4.89
C GLU A 3 7.98 -8.41 5.08
N GLU A 4 8.93 -7.60 5.53
CA GLU A 4 8.71 -6.16 5.71
C GLU A 4 8.54 -5.48 4.35
N LEU A 5 7.85 -4.34 4.30
CA LEU A 5 7.66 -3.56 3.09
C LEU A 5 7.87 -2.08 3.41
N SER A 6 8.82 -1.44 2.74
CA SER A 6 9.11 -0.02 2.96
C SER A 6 8.03 0.88 2.35
N PRO A 7 7.91 2.14 2.83
CA PRO A 7 7.04 3.12 2.20
C PRO A 7 7.38 3.34 0.71
N GLU A 8 8.67 3.33 0.36
CA GLU A 8 9.12 3.48 -1.02
C GLU A 8 8.65 2.32 -1.91
N GLU A 9 8.86 1.07 -1.48
CA GLU A 9 8.41 -0.10 -2.23
C GLU A 9 6.88 -0.16 -2.34
N PHE A 10 6.17 0.15 -1.24
CA PHE A 10 4.72 0.21 -1.22
C PHE A 10 4.20 1.23 -2.25
N CYS A 11 4.79 2.43 -2.27
CA CYS A 11 4.44 3.46 -3.22
C CYS A 11 4.85 3.11 -4.65
N ALA A 12 6.00 2.48 -4.86
CA ALA A 12 6.46 2.03 -6.18
C ALA A 12 5.48 1.06 -6.83
N TYR A 13 4.84 0.21 -6.02
CA TYR A 13 3.84 -0.73 -6.51
C TYR A 13 2.47 -0.07 -6.74
N TRP A 14 1.97 0.68 -5.75
CA TRP A 14 0.56 1.11 -5.75
C TRP A 14 0.31 2.46 -6.42
N VAL A 15 1.28 3.39 -6.41
CA VAL A 15 1.07 4.71 -7.02
C VAL A 15 0.83 4.62 -8.54
N PRO A 16 1.56 3.81 -9.31
CA PRO A 16 1.25 3.63 -10.73
C PRO A 16 -0.13 3.05 -10.98
N LYS A 17 -0.56 2.08 -10.16
CA LYS A 17 -1.87 1.43 -10.27
C LYS A 17 -3.04 2.38 -9.94
N ILE A 18 -2.90 3.19 -8.90
CA ILE A 18 -3.98 4.05 -8.40
C ILE A 18 -4.03 5.40 -9.15
N TYR A 19 -2.86 5.99 -9.40
CA TYR A 19 -2.75 7.36 -9.92
C TYR A 19 -2.26 7.43 -11.38
N GLY A 20 -1.78 6.32 -11.96
CA GLY A 20 -1.19 6.32 -13.31
C GLY A 20 0.14 7.08 -13.41
N ILE A 21 0.83 7.30 -12.28
CA ILE A 21 2.08 8.06 -12.21
C ILE A 21 3.24 7.12 -11.93
N GLU A 22 4.17 7.04 -12.87
CA GLU A 22 5.35 6.17 -12.78
C GLU A 22 6.46 6.78 -11.89
N PRO A 23 7.25 5.93 -11.19
CA PRO A 23 8.48 6.38 -10.54
C PRO A 23 9.42 7.03 -11.56
N GLY A 24 10.00 8.18 -11.22
CA GLY A 24 10.95 8.89 -12.08
C GLY A 24 10.35 9.77 -13.19
N LYS A 25 9.10 9.55 -13.61
CA LYS A 25 8.36 10.49 -14.51
C LYS A 25 7.53 11.46 -13.65
N GLY A 26 7.83 12.75 -13.74
CA GLY A 26 7.10 13.76 -12.97
C GLY A 26 7.33 13.63 -11.45
N LYS A 27 8.59 13.63 -11.00
CA LYS A 27 9.03 13.43 -9.61
C LYS A 27 8.17 14.15 -8.55
N LYS A 28 7.73 15.39 -8.82
CA LYS A 28 6.86 16.16 -7.92
C LYS A 28 5.46 15.54 -7.79
N GLY A 29 4.88 15.09 -8.89
CA GLY A 29 3.56 14.43 -8.92
C GLY A 29 3.60 13.06 -8.25
N TYR A 30 4.61 12.24 -8.56
CA TYR A 30 4.81 10.94 -7.93
C TYR A 30 4.96 11.07 -6.42
N ARG A 31 5.85 11.96 -5.97
CA ARG A 31 6.05 12.22 -4.53
C ARG A 31 4.75 12.66 -3.86
N LYS A 32 3.99 13.59 -4.45
CA LYS A 32 2.71 14.01 -3.90
C LYS A 32 1.75 12.83 -3.76
N ALA A 33 1.62 12.00 -4.79
CA ALA A 33 0.78 10.81 -4.76
C ALA A 33 1.21 9.80 -3.69
N CYS A 34 2.52 9.61 -3.48
CA CYS A 34 3.05 8.78 -2.39
C CYS A 34 2.58 9.30 -1.01
N LEU A 35 2.68 10.61 -0.78
CA LEU A 35 2.29 11.22 0.49
C LEU A 35 0.78 11.14 0.74
N GLU A 36 -0.04 11.31 -0.30
CA GLU A 36 -1.50 11.10 -0.21
C GLU A 36 -1.80 9.64 0.16
N LEU A 37 -1.19 8.69 -0.54
CA LEU A 37 -1.41 7.26 -0.34
C LEU A 37 -1.00 6.81 1.06
N LEU A 38 0.20 7.19 1.51
CA LEU A 38 0.69 6.84 2.85
C LEU A 38 -0.15 7.50 3.94
N ASN A 39 -0.58 8.75 3.75
CA ASN A 39 -1.48 9.41 4.70
C ASN A 39 -2.82 8.67 4.79
N TYR A 40 -3.42 8.29 3.66
CA TYR A 40 -4.67 7.56 3.62
C TYR A 40 -4.56 6.19 4.31
N VAL A 41 -3.53 5.42 3.98
CA VAL A 41 -3.35 4.06 4.49
C VAL A 41 -2.98 4.05 5.97
N THR A 42 -2.11 4.97 6.40
CA THR A 42 -1.48 4.87 7.73
C THR A 42 -2.05 5.84 8.76
N GLY A 43 -2.82 6.85 8.32
CA GLY A 43 -3.33 7.93 9.17
C GLY A 43 -2.27 8.95 9.62
N TYR A 44 -0.98 8.71 9.38
CA TYR A 44 0.08 9.66 9.72
C TYR A 44 0.04 10.91 8.83
N SER A 45 0.42 12.05 9.39
CA SER A 45 0.46 13.31 8.64
C SER A 45 1.38 13.23 7.42
N LYS A 46 1.06 13.98 6.35
CA LYS A 46 1.92 14.07 5.16
C LYS A 46 3.34 14.56 5.47
N ALA A 47 3.50 15.39 6.51
CA ALA A 47 4.81 15.82 6.98
C ALA A 47 5.62 14.64 7.57
N THR A 48 4.97 13.78 8.36
CA THR A 48 5.57 12.54 8.86
C THR A 48 5.93 11.60 7.70
N CYS A 49 5.01 11.38 6.76
CA CYS A 49 5.25 10.54 5.59
C CYS A 49 6.39 11.10 4.72
N SER A 50 6.51 12.42 4.61
CA SER A 50 7.60 13.10 3.90
C SER A 50 8.96 12.71 4.45
N ASN A 51 9.09 12.63 5.78
CA ASN A 51 10.35 12.23 6.40
C ASN A 51 10.80 10.82 5.98
N TRP A 52 9.85 9.89 5.82
CA TRP A 52 10.15 8.51 5.43
C TRP A 52 10.59 8.37 3.98
N ILE A 53 10.13 9.28 3.12
CA ILE A 53 10.44 9.28 1.68
C ILE A 53 11.71 10.08 1.38
N ASP A 54 11.85 11.26 1.99
CA ASP A 54 12.96 12.17 1.67
C ASP A 54 14.23 11.84 2.49
N TYR A 55 14.07 11.23 3.66
CA TYR A 55 15.17 10.92 4.59
C TYR A 55 15.07 9.49 5.16
N PRO A 56 15.02 8.45 4.30
CA PRO A 56 14.75 7.07 4.71
C PRO A 56 15.77 6.49 5.69
N ASP A 57 17.02 7.00 5.70
CA ASP A 57 18.06 6.54 6.62
C ASP A 57 18.08 7.28 7.97
N GLU A 58 17.67 8.56 7.98
CA GLU A 58 17.74 9.41 9.17
C GLU A 58 16.43 9.43 9.96
N ARG A 59 15.29 9.29 9.28
CA ARG A 59 13.95 9.38 9.87
C ARG A 59 13.15 8.14 9.56
N LYS A 60 13.67 6.98 9.95
CA LYS A 60 13.04 5.68 9.73
C LYS A 60 11.64 5.62 10.36
N PRO A 61 10.64 5.11 9.63
CA PRO A 61 9.36 4.80 10.24
C PRO A 61 9.51 3.72 11.34
N PRO A 62 8.57 3.66 12.30
CA PRO A 62 8.53 2.57 13.27
C PRO A 62 8.47 1.21 12.58
N ARG A 63 9.19 0.20 13.10
CA ARG A 63 9.24 -1.14 12.49
C ARG A 63 7.86 -1.77 12.24
N ILE A 64 6.89 -1.48 13.10
CA ILE A 64 5.51 -1.96 12.95
C ILE A 64 4.85 -1.43 11.67
N LEU A 65 5.23 -0.24 11.19
CA LEU A 65 4.70 0.34 9.96
C LEU A 65 5.06 -0.52 8.75
N TYR A 66 6.30 -1.01 8.66
CA TYR A 66 6.72 -1.85 7.53
C TYR A 66 5.88 -3.14 7.43
N ARG A 67 5.54 -3.72 8.58
CA ARG A 67 4.68 -4.91 8.65
C ARG A 67 3.24 -4.57 8.31
N TYR A 68 2.76 -3.42 8.79
CA TYR A 68 1.43 -2.93 8.47
C TYR A 68 1.26 -2.67 6.96
N LEU A 69 2.22 -2.00 6.32
CA LEU A 69 2.21 -1.78 4.87
C LEU A 69 2.21 -3.10 4.09
N ARG A 70 2.95 -4.12 4.57
CA ARG A 70 2.86 -5.47 3.97
C ARG A 70 1.46 -6.06 4.08
N LEU A 71 0.81 -5.96 5.25
CA LEU A 71 -0.55 -6.47 5.43
C LEU A 71 -1.53 -5.79 4.47
N VAL A 72 -1.47 -4.46 4.35
CA VAL A 72 -2.32 -3.71 3.41
C VAL A 72 -2.05 -4.12 1.97
N HIS A 73 -0.77 -4.29 1.60
CA HIS A 73 -0.42 -4.76 0.26
C HIS A 73 -1.02 -6.14 -0.04
N LEU A 74 -0.93 -7.09 0.88
CA LEU A 74 -1.51 -8.42 0.71
C LEU A 74 -3.04 -8.39 0.65
N GLU A 75 -3.69 -7.57 1.46
CA GLU A 75 -5.13 -7.34 1.44
C GLU A 75 -5.59 -6.83 0.06
N TRP A 76 -4.90 -5.84 -0.47
CA TRP A 76 -5.26 -5.26 -1.78
C TRP A 76 -4.94 -6.20 -2.94
N LEU A 77 -3.83 -6.96 -2.88
CA LEU A 77 -3.56 -8.02 -3.85
C LEU A 77 -4.65 -9.12 -3.83
N ARG A 78 -5.17 -9.47 -2.65
CA ARG A 78 -6.27 -10.44 -2.52
C ARG A 78 -7.50 -9.95 -3.29
N GLU A 79 -7.84 -8.68 -3.17
CA GLU A 79 -8.96 -8.06 -3.89
C GLU A 79 -8.72 -8.00 -5.41
N GLU A 80 -7.48 -7.84 -5.88
CA GLU A 80 -7.16 -7.91 -7.32
C GLU A 80 -7.35 -9.34 -7.88
N ILE A 81 -6.96 -10.37 -7.12
CA ILE A 81 -6.97 -11.77 -7.59
C ILE A 81 -8.37 -12.38 -7.51
N SER A 82 -9.10 -12.12 -6.44
CA SER A 82 -10.42 -12.71 -6.23
C SER A 82 -11.31 -11.73 -5.45
N PRO A 83 -11.97 -10.82 -6.17
CA PRO A 83 -13.04 -10.04 -5.57
C PRO A 83 -14.09 -11.02 -5.05
N ASN A 84 -14.48 -10.88 -3.78
CA ASN A 84 -15.59 -11.65 -3.20
C ASN A 84 -15.40 -13.19 -3.15
N THR A 85 -14.19 -13.70 -2.90
CA THR A 85 -13.93 -15.16 -2.74
C THR A 85 -14.89 -15.83 -1.75
N LEU A 86 -15.11 -15.20 -0.59
CA LEU A 86 -15.99 -15.75 0.44
C LEU A 86 -17.45 -15.81 -0.03
N LYS A 87 -17.92 -14.76 -0.70
CA LYS A 87 -19.27 -14.73 -1.26
C LYS A 87 -19.43 -15.83 -2.32
N ASN A 88 -18.46 -15.97 -3.23
CA ASN A 88 -18.49 -17.01 -4.27
C ASN A 88 -18.49 -18.43 -3.68
N PHE A 89 -17.80 -18.64 -2.56
CA PHE A 89 -17.83 -19.89 -1.82
C PHE A 89 -19.18 -20.13 -1.14
N LEU A 90 -19.74 -19.12 -0.45
CA LEU A 90 -21.07 -19.24 0.15
C LEU A 90 -22.15 -19.51 -0.91
N ASP A 91 -22.11 -18.78 -2.03
CA ASP A 91 -23.01 -18.97 -3.17
C ASP A 91 -22.85 -20.35 -3.83
N SER A 92 -21.70 -21.04 -3.66
CA SER A 92 -21.51 -22.40 -4.17
C SER A 92 -22.02 -23.47 -3.21
N LEU A 93 -21.98 -23.21 -1.90
CA LEU A 93 -22.57 -24.08 -0.89
C LEU A 93 -24.10 -24.09 -0.95
N ASP A 94 -24.72 -22.93 -1.18
CA ASP A 94 -26.18 -22.82 -1.31
C ASP A 94 -26.74 -23.62 -2.50
N LYS A 95 -25.91 -23.90 -3.52
CA LYS A 95 -26.28 -24.71 -4.69
C LYS A 95 -26.15 -26.22 -4.49
N LEU A 96 -25.60 -26.65 -3.34
CA LEU A 96 -25.45 -28.06 -2.99
C LEU A 96 -26.63 -28.61 -2.17
N ASN A 97 -27.52 -27.73 -1.71
CA ASN A 97 -28.76 -28.05 -1.00
C ASN A 97 -29.98 -27.88 -1.90
#